data_AF-A0A497KKK6-F1
#
_entry.id   AF-A0A497KKK6-F1
#
_cell.length_a   1.000
_cell.length_b   1.000
_cell.length_c   1.000
_cell.angle_alpha   90.00
_cell.angle_beta   90.00
_cell.angle_gamma   90.00
#
_symmetry.space_group_name_H-M   'P 1'
#
loop_
_entity.id
_entity.type
_entity.pdbx_description
1 polymer ?
#
loop_
_entity_poly.entity_id
_entity_poly.type
_entity_poly.pdbx_seq_one_letter_code
_entity_poly.pdbx_strand_id
1 'polypeptide(L)' 'MENFEIMFSFIGEQPIPNLLPVKHFKPSKVVMIYTELTEEVKDRLKNVLSKQRFLIDDLCKTDPYKMDEIISILERLLIK' A
#
# COMPACT_ATOMS: atom_id res chain seq x y z
N MET A 1 7.20 -1.53 -21.54
CA MET A 1 7.22 -1.25 -20.10
C MET A 1 6.36 -2.30 -19.45
N GLU A 2 6.87 -3.02 -18.45
CA GLU A 2 6.04 -3.92 -17.66
C GLU A 2 4.92 -3.11 -17.00
N ASN A 3 3.68 -3.58 -17.14
CA ASN A 3 2.53 -2.99 -16.49
C ASN A 3 2.32 -3.74 -15.17
N PHE A 4 2.63 -3.09 -14.06
CA PHE A 4 2.36 -3.66 -12.73
C PHE A 4 0.89 -3.44 -12.40
N GLU A 5 0.12 -4.52 -12.31
CA GLU A 5 -1.31 -4.45 -12.02
C GLU A 5 -1.57 -3.97 -10.58
N ILE A 6 -0.91 -4.59 -9.61
CA ILE A 6 -1.07 -4.32 -8.18
C ILE A 6 0.31 -4.17 -7.53
N MET A 7 0.44 -3.17 -6.65
CA MET A 7 1.56 -3.02 -5.74
C MET A 7 1.06 -3.04 -4.29
N PHE A 8 1.55 -3.99 -3.51
CA PHE A 8 1.35 -3.99 -2.06
C PHE A 8 2.43 -3.15 -1.39
N SER A 9 2.01 -2.13 -0.65
CA SER A 9 2.89 -1.18 0.01
C SER A 9 2.68 -1.28 1.52
N PHE A 10 3.62 -1.94 2.21
CA PHE A 10 3.65 -2.04 3.67
C PHE A 10 4.18 -0.73 4.24
N ILE A 11 3.31 0.02 4.92
CA ILE A 11 3.61 1.35 5.41
C ILE A 11 4.39 1.25 6.71
N GLY A 12 5.67 1.59 6.64
CA GLY A 12 6.54 1.77 7.80
C GLY A 12 6.56 3.23 8.28
N GLU A 13 7.39 3.51 9.28
CA GLU A 13 7.60 4.88 9.80
C GLU A 13 8.21 5.82 8.75
N GLN A 14 9.01 5.28 7.83
CA GLN A 14 9.63 6.05 6.76
C GLN A 14 8.76 6.02 5.49
N PRO A 15 8.26 7.18 5.01
CA PRO A 15 7.39 7.23 3.83
C PRO A 15 8.14 7.11 2.50
N ILE A 16 9.41 7.52 2.45
CA ILE A 16 10.18 7.59 1.19
C ILE A 16 10.34 6.20 0.53
N PRO A 17 10.65 5.12 1.26
CA PRO A 17 10.65 3.76 0.72
C PRO A 17 9.34 3.33 0.05
N ASN A 18 8.19 3.84 0.49
CA ASN A 18 6.89 3.56 -0.14
C ASN A 18 6.62 4.51 -1.33
N LEU A 19 7.03 5.77 -1.22
CA LEU A 19 6.74 6.81 -2.21
C LEU A 19 7.46 6.59 -3.54
N LEU A 20 8.77 6.31 -3.48
CA LEU A 20 9.60 6.25 -4.68
C LEU A 20 9.20 5.10 -5.62
N PRO A 21 8.96 3.86 -5.15
CA PRO A 21 8.53 2.77 -6.01
C PRO A 21 7.17 3.06 -6.67
N VAL A 22 6.20 3.58 -5.92
CA VAL A 22 4.87 3.90 -6.47
C VAL A 22 4.98 4.92 -7.61
N LYS A 23 5.80 5.97 -7.44
CA LYS A 23 5.99 6.99 -8.48
C LYS A 23 6.79 6.48 -9.69
N HIS A 24 7.74 5.60 -9.47
CA HIS A 24 8.60 5.06 -10.53
C HIS A 24 7.85 4.04 -11.38
N PHE A 25 7.27 3.02 -10.74
CA PHE A 25 6.62 1.90 -11.42
C PHE A 25 5.21 2.20 -11.89
N LYS A 26 4.52 3.18 -11.26
CA LYS A 26 3.15 3.61 -11.64
C LYS A 26 2.19 2.41 -11.80
N PRO A 27 2.03 1.57 -10.76
CA PRO A 27 1.13 0.43 -10.84
C PRO A 27 -0.32 0.88 -11.07
N SER A 28 -1.17 0.01 -11.57
CA SER A 28 -2.60 0.35 -11.79
C SER A 28 -3.37 0.49 -10.47
N LYS A 29 -2.97 -0.28 -9.45
CA LYS A 29 -3.48 -0.21 -8.09
C LYS A 29 -2.35 -0.26 -7.06
N VAL A 30 -2.44 0.55 -6.02
CA VAL A 30 -1.61 0.49 -4.81
C VAL A 30 -2.50 0.10 -3.63
N VAL A 31 -2.16 -0.99 -2.97
CA VAL A 31 -2.77 -1.40 -1.69
C VAL A 31 -1.85 -0.94 -0.57
N MET A 32 -2.33 -0.06 0.30
CA MET A 32 -1.61 0.42 1.47
C MET A 32 -1.95 -0.44 2.69
N ILE A 33 -0.99 -1.23 3.15
CA ILE A 33 -1.11 -2.09 4.32
C ILE A 33 -0.42 -1.38 5.48
N TYR A 34 -1.14 -1.06 6.53
CA TYR A 34 -0.63 -0.22 7.61
C TYR A 34 -1.09 -0.71 8.97
N THR A 35 -0.48 -0.17 10.01
CA THR A 35 -0.81 -0.49 11.41
C THR A 35 -1.35 0.75 12.10
N GLU A 36 -1.84 0.62 13.33
CA GLU A 36 -2.16 1.77 14.18
C GLU A 36 -1.00 2.79 14.23
N LEU A 37 0.24 2.30 14.37
CA LEU A 37 1.43 3.14 14.51
C LEU A 37 1.80 3.90 13.23
N THR A 38 1.39 3.41 12.06
CA THR A 38 1.80 3.95 10.76
C THR A 38 0.66 4.60 9.98
N GLU A 39 -0.51 4.76 10.61
CA GLU A 39 -1.71 5.35 10.02
C GLU A 39 -1.48 6.78 9.52
N GLU A 40 -0.81 7.63 10.31
CA GLU A 40 -0.48 9.00 9.88
C GLU A 40 0.44 9.02 8.65
N VAL A 41 1.40 8.09 8.57
CA VAL A 41 2.33 7.99 7.44
C VAL A 41 1.57 7.57 6.19
N LYS A 42 0.64 6.62 6.31
CA LYS A 42 -0.28 6.20 5.25
C LYS A 42 -1.11 7.37 4.74
N ASP A 43 -1.68 8.18 5.62
CA ASP A 43 -2.51 9.33 5.22
C ASP A 43 -1.70 10.40 4.49
N ARG A 44 -0.50 10.72 4.98
CA ARG A 44 0.42 11.64 4.31
C ARG A 44 0.81 11.13 2.92
N LEU A 45 1.15 9.84 2.79
CA LEU A 45 1.46 9.21 1.51
C LEU A 45 0.27 9.25 0.54
N LYS A 46 -0.93 8.88 1.01
CA LYS A 46 -2.16 8.93 0.22
C LYS A 46 -2.40 10.34 -0.32
N ASN A 47 -2.24 11.36 0.52
CA ASN A 47 -2.39 12.76 0.10
C ASN A 47 -1.40 13.16 -0.98
N VAL A 48 -0.12 12.78 -0.85
CA VAL A 48 0.92 13.03 -1.88
C VAL A 48 0.64 12.30 -3.19
N LEU A 49 0.04 11.11 -3.12
CA LEU A 49 -0.22 10.24 -4.26
C LEU A 49 -1.61 10.44 -4.89
N SER A 50 -2.53 11.15 -4.23
CA SER A 50 -3.94 11.35 -4.65
C SER A 50 -4.13 11.92 -6.05
N LYS A 51 -3.14 12.62 -6.59
CA LYS A 51 -3.18 13.24 -7.93
C LYS A 51 -2.72 12.32 -9.06
N GLN A 52 -2.38 11.07 -8.77
CA GLN A 52 -1.85 10.12 -9.74
C GLN A 52 -2.96 9.29 -10.39
N ARG A 53 -2.65 8.71 -11.56
CA ARG A 53 -3.60 7.92 -12.38
C ARG A 53 -3.67 6.45 -11.98
N PHE A 54 -3.65 6.16 -10.68
CA PHE A 54 -3.79 4.80 -10.17
C PHE A 54 -4.75 4.76 -8.99
N LEU A 55 -5.33 3.58 -8.75
CA LEU A 55 -6.24 3.36 -7.63
C LEU A 55 -5.42 3.20 -6.35
N ILE A 56 -5.89 3.83 -5.26
CA ILE A 56 -5.33 3.63 -3.91
C ILE A 56 -6.39 2.91 -3.08
N ASP A 57 -6.02 1.78 -2.51
CA ASP A 57 -6.82 1.00 -1.56
C ASP A 57 -6.14 1.08 -0.19
N ASP A 58 -6.75 1.82 0.73
CA ASP A 58 -6.18 2.14 2.04
C ASP A 58 -7.02 1.63 3.21
N LEU A 59 -7.79 0.55 2.98
CA LEU A 59 -8.63 -0.07 4.01
C LEU A 59 -7.94 -1.27 4.70
N CYS A 60 -6.65 -1.47 4.46
CA CYS A 60 -5.91 -2.65 4.93
C CYS A 60 -5.13 -2.36 6.22
N LYS A 61 -5.84 -2.03 7.30
CA LYS A 61 -5.25 -1.93 8.65
C LYS A 61 -5.02 -3.33 9.23
N THR A 62 -3.86 -3.56 9.83
CA THR A 62 -3.45 -4.85 10.44
C THR A 62 -2.62 -4.64 11.71
N ASP A 63 -2.48 -5.69 12.51
CA ASP A 63 -1.44 -5.78 13.55
C ASP A 63 -0.09 -6.21 12.93
N PRO A 64 1.05 -5.58 13.27
CA PRO A 64 2.35 -5.91 12.67
C PRO A 64 2.87 -7.31 13.00
N TYR A 65 2.40 -7.93 14.10
CA TYR A 65 2.87 -9.24 14.56
C TYR A 65 1.92 -10.37 14.20
N LYS A 66 0.76 -10.06 13.62
CA LYS A 66 -0.21 -11.06 13.18
C LYS A 66 -0.02 -11.39 11.70
N MET A 67 1.00 -12.19 11.43
CA MET A 67 1.33 -12.65 10.08
C MET A 67 0.14 -13.32 9.37
N ASP A 68 -0.70 -14.06 10.09
CA ASP A 68 -1.88 -14.73 9.53
C ASP A 68 -2.93 -13.72 9.00
N GLU A 69 -3.11 -12.59 9.68
CA GLU A 69 -4.00 -11.51 9.21
C GLU A 69 -3.45 -10.88 7.92
N ILE A 70 -2.12 -10.66 7.87
CA ILE A 70 -1.45 -10.12 6.68
C ILE A 70 -1.62 -11.07 5.49
N ILE A 71 -1.36 -12.37 5.67
CA ILE A 71 -1.52 -13.38 4.62
C ILE A 71 -2.97 -13.41 4.13
N SER A 72 -3.95 -13.43 5.05
CA SER A 72 -5.37 -13.42 4.71
C SER A 72 -5.78 -12.19 3.89
N ILE A 73 -5.23 -11.01 4.21
CA ILE A 73 -5.45 -9.78 3.45
C ILE A 73 -4.90 -9.93 2.03
N LEU A 74 -3.67 -10.44 1.89
CA LEU A 74 -3.02 -10.61 0.59
C LEU A 74 -3.77 -11.62 -0.29
N GLU A 75 -4.14 -12.79 0.25
CA GLU A 75 -4.88 -13.83 -0.47
C GLU A 75 -6.23 -13.30 -1.01
N ARG A 76 -6.98 -12.59 -0.17
CA ARG A 76 -8.26 -11.96 -0.56
C ARG A 76 -8.11 -10.97 -1.73
N LEU A 77 -6.96 -10.31 -1.82
CA LEU A 77 -6.70 -9.28 -2.83
C LEU A 77 -6.08 -9.84 -4.12
N LEU A 78 -5.49 -11.03 -4.07
CA LEU A 78 -4.90 -11.72 -5.23
C LEU A 78 -5.89 -12.64 -5.95
N ILE A 79 -6.93 -13.14 -5.27
CA ILE A 79 -7.90 -14.11 -5.83
C ILE A 79 -9.17 -13.41 -6.37
N LYS A 80 -9.05 -12.19 -6.90
CA LYS A 80 -10.16 -11.46 -7.54
C LYS A 80 -9.96 -11.31 -9.03
#